data_AF-A0A4R4NH53-F1
#
_entry.id   AF-A0A4R4NH53-F1
#
_cell.length_a   1.000
_cell.length_b   1.000
_cell.length_c   1.000
_cell.angle_alpha   90.00
_cell.angle_beta   90.00
_cell.angle_gamma   90.00
#
_symmetry.space_group_name_H-M   'P 1'
#
loop_
_entity.id
_entity.type
_entity.pdbx_description
1 polymer ?
#
loop_
_entity_poly.entity_id
_entity_poly.type
_entity_poly.pdbx_seq_one_letter_code
_entity_poly.pdbx_strand_id
1 'polypeptide(L)' 'MVNLGFPDDLVRDQHAWNHAYQQLAVCRLEEYAVLRRRPLHLSCRIAYHPYWAGRRSPAGLG' A
#
# COMPACT_ATOMS: atom_id res chain seq x y z
N MET A 1 16.95 12.83 5.81
CA MET A 1 15.71 12.17 5.36
C MET A 1 15.51 10.97 6.27
N VAL A 2 14.46 10.94 7.07
CA VAL A 2 14.32 9.99 8.19
C VAL A 2 14.11 8.58 7.63
N ASN A 3 15.10 7.70 7.77
CA ASN A 3 14.90 6.28 7.51
C ASN A 3 14.24 5.68 8.76
N LEU A 4 12.92 5.60 8.74
CA LEU A 4 12.07 5.12 9.85
C LEU A 4 12.20 3.61 10.12
N GLY A 5 13.20 2.94 9.54
CA GLY A 5 13.42 1.49 9.68
C GLY A 5 12.43 0.65 8.88
N PHE A 6 11.75 1.23 7.89
CA PHE A 6 10.82 0.50 7.05
C PHE A 6 11.59 -0.37 6.04
N PRO A 7 11.11 -1.59 5.75
CA PRO A 7 11.66 -2.42 4.68
C PRO A 7 11.51 -1.73 3.33
N ASP A 8 12.54 -1.87 2.49
CA ASP A 8 12.59 -1.26 1.17
C ASP A 8 11.41 -1.68 0.27
N ASP A 9 11.01 -2.95 0.36
CA ASP A 9 9.84 -3.46 -0.39
C ASP A 9 8.53 -2.77 0.02
N LEU A 10 8.33 -2.50 1.33
CA LEU A 10 7.16 -1.79 1.82
C LEU A 10 7.13 -0.33 1.34
N VAL A 11 8.28 0.33 1.36
CA VAL A 11 8.43 1.70 0.86
C VAL A 11 8.16 1.75 -0.65
N ARG A 12 8.70 0.78 -1.41
CA ARG A 12 8.47 0.63 -2.85
C ARG A 12 7.00 0.39 -3.18
N ASP A 13 6.33 -0.49 -2.45
CA ASP A 13 4.89 -0.75 -2.61
C ASP A 13 4.05 0.50 -2.30
N GLN A 14 4.43 1.27 -1.27
CA GLN A 14 3.79 2.55 -0.94
C GLN A 14 3.97 3.61 -2.03
N HIS A 15 5.16 3.72 -2.62
CA HIS A 15 5.40 4.62 -3.77
C HIS A 15 4.59 4.20 -5.00
N ALA A 16 4.56 2.90 -5.30
CA ALA A 16 3.76 2.36 -6.40
C ALA A 16 2.27 2.64 -6.20
N TRP A 17 1.78 2.54 -4.94
CA TRP A 17 0.40 2.85 -4.59
C TRP A 17 0.07 4.33 -4.81
N ASN A 18 0.92 5.24 -4.34
CA ASN A 18 0.75 6.69 -4.54
C ASN A 18 0.69 7.05 -6.02
N HIS A 19 1.62 6.52 -6.83
CA HIS A 19 1.65 6.77 -8.27
C HIS A 19 0.41 6.22 -8.99
N ALA A 20 -0.08 5.03 -8.59
CA ALA A 20 -1.31 4.47 -9.13
C ALA A 20 -2.54 5.31 -8.75
N TYR A 21 -2.60 5.82 -7.52
CA TYR A 21 -3.68 6.67 -7.05
C TYR A 21 -3.71 8.03 -7.79
N GLN A 22 -2.55 8.64 -8.02
CA GLN A 22 -2.46 9.88 -8.80
C GLN A 22 -2.94 9.67 -10.24
N GLN A 23 -2.55 8.57 -10.89
CA GLN A 23 -3.06 8.23 -12.22
C GLN A 23 -4.58 8.04 -12.20
N LEU A 24 -5.13 7.36 -11.19
CA LEU A 24 -6.56 7.18 -11.04
C LEU A 24 -7.31 8.50 -10.83
N ALA A 25 -6.70 9.46 -10.10
CA ALA A 25 -7.29 10.78 -9.86
C ALA A 25 -7.37 11.65 -11.13
N VAL A 26 -6.53 11.40 -12.13
CA VAL A 26 -6.51 12.16 -13.39
C VAL A 26 -7.11 11.40 -14.59
N CYS A 27 -7.48 10.13 -14.41
CA CYS A 27 -7.92 9.29 -15.52
C CYS A 27 -9.39 9.49 -15.92
N ARG A 28 -9.69 9.18 -17.18
CA ARG A 28 -11.05 9.16 -17.72
C ARG A 28 -11.79 7.89 -17.28
N LEU A 29 -13.13 7.95 -17.26
CA LEU A 29 -14.03 6.88 -16.80
C LEU A 29 -13.79 5.51 -17.46
N GLU A 30 -13.38 5.51 -18.73
CA GLU A 30 -13.07 4.33 -19.55
C GLU A 30 -11.83 3.56 -19.08
N GLU A 31 -10.83 4.24 -18.51
CA GLU A 31 -9.62 3.61 -17.94
C GLU A 31 -9.76 3.30 -16.45
N TYR A 32 -10.80 3.82 -15.80
CA TYR A 32 -11.04 3.71 -14.36
C TYR A 32 -11.15 2.26 -13.88
N ALA A 33 -11.83 1.39 -14.63
CA ALA A 33 -12.01 -0.01 -14.25
C ALA A 33 -10.70 -0.81 -14.24
N VAL A 34 -9.80 -0.51 -15.19
CA VAL A 34 -8.47 -1.15 -15.28
C VAL A 34 -7.54 -0.59 -14.21
N LEU A 35 -7.54 0.73 -14.02
CA LEU A 35 -6.68 1.41 -13.06
C LEU A 35 -7.08 1.17 -11.60
N ARG A 36 -8.33 0.81 -11.30
CA ARG A 36 -8.78 0.51 -9.93
C ARG A 36 -8.23 -0.81 -9.37
N ARG A 37 -7.91 -1.78 -10.24
CA ARG A 37 -7.41 -3.10 -9.80
C ARG A 37 -6.02 -3.03 -9.17
N ARG A 38 -5.16 -2.17 -9.71
CA ARG A 38 -3.77 -2.01 -9.27
C ARG A 38 -3.61 -1.43 -7.84
N PRO A 39 -4.27 -0.33 -7.44
CA PRO A 39 -4.20 0.19 -6.08
C PRO A 39 -4.86 -0.76 -5.07
N LEU A 40 -5.90 -1.52 -5.44
CA LEU A 40 -6.51 -2.53 -4.55
C LEU A 40 -5.51 -3.63 -4.18
N HIS A 41 -4.80 -4.19 -5.17
CA HIS A 41 -3.77 -5.20 -4.92
C HIS A 41 -2.63 -4.63 -4.06
N LEU A 42 -2.15 -3.43 -4.38
CA LEU A 42 -1.10 -2.77 -3.60
C LEU A 42 -1.56 -2.47 -2.17
N SER A 43 -2.81 -2.06 -1.95
CA SER A 43 -3.39 -1.88 -0.61
C SER A 43 -3.37 -3.19 0.19
N CYS A 44 -3.72 -4.33 -0.42
CA CYS A 44 -3.61 -5.62 0.26
C CYS A 44 -2.16 -5.95 0.63
N ARG A 45 -1.20 -5.79 -0.30
CA ARG A 45 0.21 -6.07 -0.02
C ARG A 45 0.77 -5.23 1.11
N ILE A 46 0.48 -3.93 1.12
CA ILE A 46 0.89 -3.01 2.18
C ILE A 46 0.24 -3.40 3.51
N ALA A 47 -1.08 -3.66 3.54
CA ALA A 47 -1.81 -3.95 4.78
C ALA A 47 -1.43 -5.30 5.42
N TYR A 48 -1.09 -6.31 4.61
CA TYR A 48 -0.67 -7.63 5.07
C TYR A 48 0.85 -7.81 5.12
N HIS A 49 1.62 -6.74 4.94
CA HIS A 49 3.08 -6.83 4.91
C HIS A 49 3.65 -7.39 6.24
N PRO A 50 4.61 -8.34 6.21
CA PRO A 50 5.18 -8.98 7.40
C PRO A 50 5.78 -8.02 8.43
N TYR A 51 6.25 -6.85 7.98
CA TYR A 51 6.68 -5.75 8.86
C TYR A 51 5.65 -5.41 9.95
N TRP A 52 4.37 -5.46 9.62
CA TRP A 52 3.30 -5.19 10.60
C TRP A 52 3.04 -6.36 11.54
N ALA A 53 3.40 -7.59 11.16
CA ALA A 53 3.17 -8.78 11.99
C ALA A 53 3.98 -8.75 13.29
N GLY A 54 5.19 -8.19 13.28
CA GLY A 54 5.99 -7.95 14.50
C GLY A 54 5.58 -6.73 15.33
N ARG A 55 4.63 -5.91 14.82
CA ARG A 55 4.12 -4.68 15.45
C ARG A 55 2.65 -4.74 15.81
N ARG A 56 1.92 -5.78 15.38
CA ARG A 56 0.62 -6.12 15.95
C ARG A 56 0.88 -6.56 17.37
N SER A 57 0.62 -5.68 18.34
CA SER A 57 0.36 -6.11 19.69
C SER A 57 -0.67 -7.25 19.61
N PRO A 58 -0.48 -8.38 20.30
CA PRO A 58 -1.52 -9.38 20.40
C PRO A 58 -2.73 -8.67 21.03
N ALA A 59 -3.75 -8.42 20.23
CA ALA A 59 -5.00 -7.89 20.73
C ALA A 59 -5.62 -9.01 21.59
N GLY A 60 -5.62 -8.80 22.92
CA GLY A 60 -6.43 -9.57 23.86
C GLY A 60 -5.75 -10.76 24.52
N LEU A 61 -4.90 -10.49 25.52
CA LEU A 61 -4.82 -11.29 26.73
C LEU A 61 -4.73 -10.30 27.91
N GLY A 62 -5.89 -9.95 28.45
CA GLY A 62 -6.06 -9.05 29.59
C GLY A 62 -7.51 -9.02 30.01
#